data_AF-A0AAW8KPA9-F1
#
_entry.id   AF-A0AAW8KPA9-F1
#
_cell.length_a   1.000
_cell.length_b   1.000
_cell.length_c   1.000
_cell.angle_alpha   90.00
_cell.angle_beta   90.00
_cell.angle_gamma   90.00
#
_symmetry.space_group_name_H-M   'P 1'
#
loop_
_entity.id
_entity.type
_entity.pdbx_description
1 polymer ?
#
loop_
_entity_poly.entity_id
_entity_poly.type
_entity_poly.pdbx_seq_one_letter_code
_entity_poly.pdbx_strand_id
1 'polypeptide(L)'
;NVARFRVNAFNQNRGAGAVFRTIPSKVLTMEDLGLGQIFKDICDYPRGIVLVTGPTGSGKSTTLAAMMDYINENRYDHILTVEDP
;
A
#
# COMPACT_ATOMS: atom_id res chain seq x y z
N ASN A 1 -12.61 -3.66 14.89
CA ASN A 1 -12.90 -3.67 13.43
C ASN A 1 -12.63 -5.06 12.87
N VAL A 2 -13.62 -5.67 12.19
CA VAL A 2 -13.56 -7.08 11.73
C VAL A 2 -12.85 -7.23 10.38
N ALA A 3 -13.03 -6.31 9.42
CA ALA A 3 -12.27 -6.22 8.16
C ALA A 3 -12.55 -4.89 7.42
N ARG A 4 -11.72 -4.52 6.44
CA ARG A 4 -11.98 -3.43 5.48
C ARG A 4 -12.06 -3.98 4.06
N PHE A 5 -12.86 -3.34 3.19
CA PHE A 5 -13.02 -3.76 1.79
C PHE A 5 -12.94 -2.56 0.85
N ARG A 6 -12.29 -2.77 -0.30
CA ARG A 6 -12.40 -1.89 -1.47
C ARG A 6 -13.52 -2.44 -2.35
N VAL A 7 -14.61 -1.69 -2.47
CA VAL A 7 -15.81 -2.11 -3.17
C VAL A 7 -15.91 -1.40 -4.51
N ASN A 8 -16.07 -2.15 -5.59
CA ASN A 8 -16.44 -1.60 -6.89
C ASN A 8 -17.89 -2.02 -7.18
N ALA A 9 -18.79 -1.05 -7.33
CA ALA A 9 -20.18 -1.27 -7.69
C ALA A 9 -20.41 -0.86 -9.16
N PHE A 10 -21.18 -1.66 -9.90
CA PHE A 10 -21.41 -1.47 -11.34
C PHE A 10 -22.74 -2.07 -11.78
N ASN A 11 -23.19 -1.76 -13.00
CA ASN A 11 -24.32 -2.42 -13.65
C ASN A 11 -23.82 -3.35 -14.76
N GLN A 12 -24.47 -4.50 -14.91
CA GLN A 12 -24.26 -5.47 -15.98
C GLN A 12 -25.61 -5.87 -16.59
N ASN A 13 -25.63 -6.66 -17.67
CA ASN A 13 -26.85 -6.93 -18.45
C ASN A 13 -28.00 -7.58 -17.64
N ARG A 14 -27.68 -8.24 -16.53
CA ARG A 14 -28.62 -8.85 -15.58
C ARG A 14 -28.92 -7.96 -14.35
N GLY A 15 -28.53 -6.69 -14.36
CA GLY A 15 -28.77 -5.73 -13.26
C GLY A 15 -27.50 -5.33 -12.48
N ALA A 16 -27.68 -4.91 -11.23
CA ALA A 16 -26.58 -4.43 -10.38
C ALA A 16 -25.58 -5.55 -10.03
N GLY A 17 -24.32 -5.18 -9.85
CA GLY A 17 -23.22 -6.04 -9.43
C GLY A 17 -22.21 -5.30 -8.55
N ALA A 18 -21.47 -6.04 -7.75
CA ALA A 18 -20.39 -5.50 -6.93
C ALA A 18 -19.25 -6.50 -6.76
N VAL A 19 -18.02 -5.99 -6.71
CA VAL A 19 -16.81 -6.77 -6.39
C VAL A 19 -16.23 -6.24 -5.08
N PHE A 20 -16.04 -7.14 -4.12
CA PHE A 20 -15.44 -6.86 -2.82
C PHE A 20 -14.02 -7.40 -2.80
N ARG A 21 -13.03 -6.53 -2.63
CA ARG A 21 -11.63 -6.91 -2.40
C ARG A 21 -11.25 -6.59 -0.97
N THR A 22 -10.80 -7.60 -0.22
CA THR A 22 -10.34 -7.43 1.16
C THR A 22 -9.13 -6.49 1.19
N ILE A 23 -9.16 -5.50 2.07
CA ILE A 23 -8.01 -4.66 2.40
C ILE A 23 -7.37 -5.27 3.66
N PRO A 24 -6.09 -5.67 3.64
CA PRO A 24 -5.40 -6.17 4.80
C PRO A 24 -5.52 -5.20 6.00
N SER A 25 -5.85 -5.76 7.16
CA SER A 25 -6.01 -4.97 8.39
C SER A 25 -4.67 -4.58 9.01
N LYS A 26 -3.64 -5.41 8.80
CA LYS A 26 -2.28 -5.18 9.28
C LYS A 26 -1.37 -4.88 8.09
N VAL A 27 -0.58 -3.81 8.20
CA VAL A 27 0.50 -3.54 7.26
C VAL A 27 1.62 -4.54 7.53
N LEU A 28 2.13 -5.18 6.48
CA LEU A 28 3.28 -6.09 6.59
C LEU A 28 4.55 -5.25 6.66
N THR A 29 5.48 -5.62 7.54
CA THR A 29 6.77 -4.93 7.64
C THR A 29 7.65 -5.26 6.43
N MET A 30 8.77 -4.54 6.26
CA MET A 30 9.74 -4.87 5.22
C MET A 30 10.31 -6.29 5.40
N GLU A 31 10.53 -6.71 6.65
CA GLU A 31 11.00 -8.04 7.00
C GLU A 31 9.97 -9.12 6.63
N ASP A 32 8.68 -8.89 6.95
CA ASP A 32 7.58 -9.82 6.61
C ASP A 32 7.50 -10.06 5.09
N LEU A 33 7.87 -9.05 4.29
CA LEU A 33 7.87 -9.10 2.83
C LEU A 33 9.19 -9.60 2.22
N GLY A 34 10.22 -9.86 3.03
CA GLY A 34 11.55 -10.25 2.56
C GLY A 34 12.26 -9.16 1.74
N LEU A 35 11.94 -7.88 1.99
CA LEU A 35 12.60 -6.76 1.33
C LEU A 35 13.99 -6.53 1.93
N GLY A 36 15.00 -6.38 1.06
CA GLY A 36 16.38 -6.16 1.50
C GLY A 36 16.64 -4.78 2.09
N GLN A 37 17.81 -4.62 2.72
CA GLN A 37 18.25 -3.37 3.36
C GLN A 37 18.12 -2.12 2.47
N ILE A 38 18.33 -2.28 1.16
CA ILE A 38 18.19 -1.20 0.17
C ILE A 38 16.86 -0.43 0.25
N PHE A 39 15.76 -1.08 0.67
CA PHE A 39 14.47 -0.42 0.82
C PHE A 39 14.44 0.56 2.00
N LYS A 40 15.14 0.24 3.09
CA LYS A 40 15.32 1.15 4.24
C LYS A 40 16.21 2.32 3.85
N ASP A 41 17.32 2.03 3.18
CA ASP A 41 18.26 3.06 2.71
C ASP A 41 17.55 4.08 1.78
N ILE A 42 16.63 3.62 0.93
CA ILE A 42 15.78 4.49 0.10
C ILE A 42 14.84 5.36 0.95
N CYS A 43 14.26 4.82 2.02
CA CYS A 43 13.37 5.55 2.93
C CYS A 43 14.11 6.62 3.75
N ASP A 44 15.42 6.44 3.96
CA ASP A 44 16.27 7.37 4.70
C ASP A 44 16.78 8.54 3.86
N TYR A 45 16.53 8.53 2.54
CA TYR A 45 16.85 9.70 1.73
C TYR A 45 16.05 10.93 2.21
N PRO A 46 16.72 12.08 2.40
CA PRO A 46 16.07 13.27 2.96
C PRO A 46 15.09 13.93 1.97
N ARG A 47 15.21 13.63 0.67
CA ARG A 47 14.37 14.17 -0.42
C ARG A 47 14.60 13.39 -1.72
N GLY A 48 13.62 13.40 -2.61
CA GLY A 48 13.71 12.80 -3.93
C GLY A 48 12.35 12.33 -4.44
N ILE A 49 12.38 11.56 -5.53
CA ILE A 49 11.20 10.87 -6.07
C ILE A 49 11.54 9.37 -6.11
N VAL A 50 10.68 8.56 -5.50
CA VAL A 50 10.77 7.10 -5.54
C VAL A 50 9.58 6.58 -6.32
N LEU A 51 9.84 5.75 -7.33
CA LEU A 51 8.82 5.15 -8.19
C LEU A 51 8.75 3.64 -7.93
N VAL A 52 7.63 3.17 -7.38
CA VAL A 52 7.36 1.74 -7.22
C VAL A 52 6.47 1.27 -8.38
N THR A 53 7.01 0.44 -9.27
CA THR A 53 6.38 0.07 -10.54
C THR A 53 6.12 -1.43 -10.64
N GLY A 54 5.34 -1.86 -11.64
CA GLY A 54 4.96 -3.26 -11.85
C GLY A 54 3.48 -3.44 -12.25
N PRO A 55 3.08 -4.62 -12.75
CA PRO A 55 1.71 -4.90 -13.21
C PRO A 55 0.71 -4.95 -12.06
N THR A 56 -0.59 -5.00 -12.37
CA THR A 56 -1.64 -5.19 -11.36
C THR A 56 -1.43 -6.48 -10.58
N GLY A 57 -1.55 -6.43 -9.26
CA GLY A 57 -1.33 -7.58 -8.38
C GLY A 57 0.13 -7.86 -8.01
N SER A 58 1.11 -7.09 -8.51
CA SER A 58 2.54 -7.33 -8.24
C SER A 58 3.03 -6.89 -6.85
N GLY A 59 2.14 -6.49 -5.94
CA GLY A 59 2.52 -6.09 -4.58
C GLY A 59 2.96 -4.63 -4.37
N LYS A 60 2.87 -3.75 -5.38
CA LYS A 60 3.30 -2.32 -5.28
C LYS A 60 2.77 -1.60 -4.04
N SER A 61 1.44 -1.65 -3.82
CA SER A 61 0.81 -0.99 -2.68
C SER A 61 1.27 -1.58 -1.35
N THR A 62 1.53 -2.89 -1.32
CA THR A 62 2.05 -3.58 -0.13
C THR A 62 3.49 -3.14 0.17
N THR A 63 4.35 -3.04 -0.85
CA THR A 63 5.72 -2.51 -0.72
C THR A 63 5.72 -1.06 -0.26
N LEU A 64 4.91 -0.20 -0.88
CA LEU A 64 4.78 1.21 -0.47
C LEU A 64 4.26 1.34 0.96
N ALA A 65 3.28 0.52 1.37
CA ALA A 65 2.78 0.54 2.74
C ALA A 65 3.88 0.18 3.75
N ALA A 66 4.68 -0.86 3.48
CA ALA A 66 5.83 -1.23 4.33
C ALA A 66 6.88 -0.12 4.40
N MET A 67 7.13 0.58 3.29
CA MET A 67 8.04 1.73 3.26
C MET A 67 7.52 2.91 4.09
N MET A 68 6.23 3.24 3.97
CA MET A 68 5.61 4.32 4.74
C MET A 68 5.55 3.99 6.23
N ASP A 69 5.27 2.74 6.58
CA ASP A 69 5.25 2.26 7.97
C ASP A 69 6.64 2.39 8.62
N TYR A 70 7.70 2.00 7.90
CA TYR A 70 9.08 2.22 8.35
C TYR A 70 9.40 3.70 8.59
N ILE A 71 9.02 4.60 7.67
CA ILE A 71 9.21 6.05 7.85
C ILE A 71 8.44 6.53 9.09
N ASN A 72 7.19 6.10 9.25
CA ASN A 72 6.31 6.48 10.36
C ASN A 72 6.86 6.04 11.73
N GLU A 73 7.54 4.90 11.79
CA GLU A 73 8.15 4.41 13.03
C GLU A 73 9.50 5.05 13.37
N ASN A 74 10.25 5.53 12.37
CA ASN A 74 11.65 5.93 12.55
C ASN A 74 11.90 7.43 12.39
N ARG A 75 10.94 8.20 11.87
CA ARG A 75 11.12 9.64 11.56
C ARG A 75 10.00 10.50 12.14
N TYR A 76 10.38 11.61 12.76
CA TYR A 76 9.44 12.64 13.25
C TYR A 76 9.07 13.63 12.13
N ASP A 77 8.57 13.10 11.02
CA ASP A 77 8.19 13.87 9.83
C ASP A 77 6.66 13.85 9.61
N HIS A 78 6.20 14.59 8.60
CA HIS A 78 4.79 14.62 8.20
C HIS A 78 4.57 13.81 6.90
N ILE A 79 3.88 12.67 7.01
CA ILE A 79 3.48 11.83 5.87
C ILE A 79 2.08 12.22 5.41
N LEU A 80 1.93 12.58 4.14
CA LEU A 80 0.65 12.87 3.50
C LEU A 80 0.43 11.89 2.34
N THR A 81 -0.70 11.18 2.34
CA THR A 81 -1.09 10.29 1.24
C THR A 81 -2.35 10.81 0.54
N VAL A 82 -2.42 10.57 -0.77
CA VAL A 82 -3.60 10.83 -1.60
C VAL A 82 -3.87 9.55 -2.38
N GLU A 83 -4.99 8.89 -2.09
CA GLU A 83 -5.39 7.61 -2.67
C GLU A 83 -6.84 7.68 -3.18
N ASP A 84 -7.13 6.99 -4.28
CA ASP A 84 -8.47 6.88 -4.89
C ASP A 84 -8.95 5.41 -4.83
N PRO A 85 -9.77 5.02 -3.83
CA PRO A 85 -10.27 3.65 -3.68
C PRO A 85 -11.42 3.33 -4.64
#